data_AF-A0A1H1RA98-F1
#
_entry.id   AF-A0A1H1RA98-F1
#
_cell.length_a   1.000
_cell.length_b   1.000
_cell.length_c   1.000
_cell.angle_alpha   90.00
_cell.angle_beta   90.00
_cell.angle_gamma   90.00
#
_symmetry.space_group_name_H-M   'P 1'
#
loop_
_entity.id
_entity.type
_entity.pdbx_description
1 polymer ?
#
loop_
_entity_poly.entity_id
_entity_poly.type
_entity_poly.pdbx_seq_one_letter_code
_entity_poly.pdbx_strand_id
1 'polypeptide(L)'
;MTAEERAKATATPMAKIMAWIKYEHERAEDGRTFDRLKRAHPEATDADAKQAIIAAVKFDDDCFKYFSKERTDFGERIERAVTLAAKDNPGFLESTYQLAKFYVSYYMK
;
A
#
# COMPACT_ATOMS: atom_id res chain seq x y z
N MET A 1 -0.06 -17.81 -31.83
CA MET A 1 0.15 -16.82 -30.75
C MET A 1 1.57 -16.28 -30.84
N THR A 2 1.70 -15.04 -31.27
CA THR A 2 2.97 -14.30 -31.34
C THR A 2 3.47 -13.92 -29.93
N ALA A 3 4.73 -13.50 -29.81
CA ALA A 3 5.29 -13.00 -28.55
C ALA A 3 4.52 -11.76 -28.03
N GLU A 4 3.98 -10.96 -28.93
CA GLU A 4 3.19 -9.77 -28.62
C GLU A 4 1.79 -10.12 -28.10
N GLU A 5 1.14 -11.13 -28.67
CA GLU A 5 -0.14 -11.67 -28.19
C GLU A 5 0.00 -12.32 -26.81
N ARG A 6 1.14 -13.01 -26.56
CA ARG A 6 1.48 -13.53 -25.22
C ARG A 6 1.70 -12.38 -24.23
N ALA A 7 2.47 -11.34 -24.58
CA ALA A 7 2.70 -10.19 -23.72
C ALA A 7 1.40 -9.43 -23.37
N LYS A 8 0.50 -9.24 -24.34
CA LYS A 8 -0.85 -8.66 -24.11
C LYS A 8 -1.71 -9.54 -23.21
N ALA A 9 -1.69 -10.85 -23.42
CA ALA A 9 -2.42 -11.82 -22.61
C ALA A 9 -1.90 -11.90 -21.17
N THR A 10 -0.60 -11.68 -20.92
CA THR A 10 -0.01 -11.60 -19.57
C THR A 10 -0.22 -10.23 -18.92
N ALA A 11 -0.26 -9.15 -19.71
CA ALA A 11 -0.53 -7.79 -19.22
C ALA A 11 -1.99 -7.61 -18.77
N THR A 12 -2.94 -8.32 -19.38
CA THR A 12 -4.38 -8.16 -19.10
C THR A 12 -4.78 -8.62 -17.68
N PRO A 13 -4.28 -9.75 -17.14
CA PRO A 13 -4.50 -10.14 -15.75
C PRO A 13 -3.88 -9.19 -14.74
N MET A 14 -2.62 -8.79 -14.93
CA MET A 14 -1.94 -7.89 -13.98
C MET A 14 -2.59 -6.50 -13.97
N ALA A 15 -2.96 -5.96 -15.13
CA ALA A 15 -3.67 -4.67 -15.19
C ALA A 15 -5.03 -4.73 -14.47
N LYS A 16 -5.76 -5.85 -14.59
CA LYS A 16 -7.02 -6.06 -13.86
C LYS A 16 -6.82 -6.20 -12.35
N ILE A 17 -5.80 -6.93 -11.92
CA ILE A 17 -5.43 -7.07 -10.50
C ILE A 17 -5.06 -5.70 -9.91
N MET A 18 -4.22 -4.93 -10.60
CA MET A 18 -3.83 -3.59 -10.15
C MET A 18 -5.02 -2.63 -10.12
N ALA A 19 -5.94 -2.70 -11.10
CA ALA A 19 -7.16 -1.91 -11.10
C ALA A 19 -8.09 -2.28 -9.92
N TRP A 20 -8.18 -3.57 -9.58
CA TRP A 20 -8.94 -4.02 -8.41
C TRP A 20 -8.28 -3.56 -7.09
N ILE A 21 -6.96 -3.72 -6.93
CA ILE A 21 -6.22 -3.22 -5.76
C ILE A 21 -6.44 -1.72 -5.59
N LYS A 22 -6.29 -0.96 -6.69
CA LYS A 22 -6.55 0.48 -6.70
C LYS A 22 -7.99 0.80 -6.27
N TYR A 23 -8.96 0.07 -6.79
CA TYR A 23 -10.38 0.24 -6.42
C TYR A 23 -10.63 -0.02 -4.93
N GLU A 24 -10.01 -1.05 -4.35
CA GLU A 24 -10.12 -1.35 -2.91
C GLU A 24 -9.44 -0.25 -2.07
N HIS A 25 -8.26 0.23 -2.49
CA HIS A 25 -7.53 1.30 -1.80
C HIS A 25 -8.30 2.62 -1.80
N GLU A 26 -8.94 2.97 -2.94
CA GLU A 26 -9.79 4.16 -3.07
C GLU A 26 -11.10 4.09 -2.26
N ARG A 27 -11.40 2.95 -1.62
CA ARG A 27 -12.63 2.71 -0.85
C ARG A 27 -12.39 2.05 0.51
N ALA A 28 -11.15 1.99 0.96
CA ALA A 28 -10.79 1.27 2.19
C ALA A 28 -11.49 1.81 3.44
N GLU A 29 -11.90 3.09 3.40
CA GLU A 29 -12.61 3.80 4.45
C GLU A 29 -14.11 3.48 4.51
N ASP A 30 -14.62 2.61 3.65
CA ASP A 30 -16.02 2.21 3.58
C ASP A 30 -16.23 0.70 3.84
N GLY A 31 -17.47 0.32 4.17
CA GLY A 31 -17.91 -1.07 4.27
C GLY A 31 -17.81 -1.69 5.66
N ARG A 32 -17.97 -3.02 5.70
CA ARG A 32 -18.20 -3.78 6.95
C ARG A 32 -17.06 -3.66 7.97
N THR A 33 -15.82 -3.50 7.51
CA THR A 33 -14.67 -3.34 8.42
C THR A 33 -14.70 -1.96 9.08
N PHE A 34 -14.95 -0.90 8.32
CA PHE A 34 -15.15 0.43 8.87
C PHE A 34 -16.34 0.48 9.85
N ASP A 35 -17.46 -0.16 9.52
CA ASP A 35 -18.61 -0.27 10.44
C ASP A 35 -18.28 -0.98 11.76
N ARG A 36 -17.34 -1.92 11.76
CA ARG A 36 -16.86 -2.57 12.99
C ARG A 36 -15.91 -1.67 13.76
N LEU A 37 -15.01 -0.97 13.05
CA LEU A 37 -14.08 -0.02 13.65
C LEU A 37 -14.84 1.07 14.43
N LYS A 38 -15.88 1.65 13.83
CA LYS A 38 -16.73 2.64 14.50
C LYS A 38 -17.40 2.14 15.77
N ARG A 39 -17.84 0.87 15.77
CA ARG A 39 -18.45 0.25 16.96
C ARG A 39 -17.42 -0.05 18.05
N ALA A 40 -16.17 -0.31 17.68
CA ALA A 40 -15.09 -0.57 18.62
C ALA A 40 -14.50 0.71 19.23
N HIS A 41 -14.58 1.83 18.50
CA HIS A 41 -14.04 3.13 18.90
C HIS A 41 -15.13 4.22 18.84
N PRO A 42 -16.16 4.16 19.71
CA PRO A 42 -17.26 5.13 19.70
C PRO A 42 -16.83 6.57 20.00
N GLU A 43 -15.63 6.77 20.57
CA GLU A 43 -15.02 8.07 20.85
C GLU A 43 -14.38 8.73 19.63
N ALA A 44 -14.03 7.95 18.60
CA ALA A 44 -13.45 8.47 17.37
C ALA A 44 -14.55 8.93 16.42
N THR A 45 -14.39 10.11 15.81
CA THR A 45 -15.34 10.54 14.79
C THR A 45 -15.19 9.69 13.53
N ASP A 46 -16.30 9.48 12.79
CA ASP A 46 -16.25 8.82 11.48
C ASP A 46 -15.20 9.45 10.57
N ALA A 47 -15.08 10.79 10.59
CA ALA A 47 -14.11 11.51 9.77
C ALA A 47 -12.65 11.18 10.15
N ASP A 48 -12.33 11.17 11.44
CA ASP A 48 -10.97 10.84 11.92
C ASP A 48 -10.61 9.40 11.59
N ALA A 49 -11.54 8.46 11.79
CA ALA A 49 -11.35 7.05 11.48
C ALA A 49 -11.15 6.83 9.96
N LYS A 50 -11.93 7.50 9.12
CA LYS A 50 -11.73 7.44 7.65
C LYS A 50 -10.40 8.01 7.24
N GLN A 51 -10.04 9.17 7.77
CA GLN A 51 -8.78 9.83 7.45
C GLN A 51 -7.57 8.99 7.86
N ALA A 52 -7.64 8.30 9.01
CA ALA A 52 -6.61 7.37 9.45
C ALA A 52 -6.43 6.19 8.48
N ILE A 53 -7.53 5.62 7.97
CA ILE A 53 -7.48 4.54 6.99
C ILE A 53 -6.86 5.03 5.66
N ILE A 54 -7.32 6.18 5.15
CA ILE A 54 -6.79 6.78 3.92
C ILE A 54 -5.29 7.05 4.06
N ALA A 55 -4.86 7.60 5.20
CA ALA A 55 -3.45 7.86 5.46
C ALA A 55 -2.61 6.57 5.51
N ALA A 56 -3.12 5.50 6.12
CA ALA A 56 -2.44 4.21 6.17
C ALA A 56 -2.29 3.59 4.77
N VAL A 57 -3.37 3.58 3.97
CA VAL A 57 -3.34 3.09 2.58
C VAL A 57 -2.37 3.88 1.72
N LYS A 58 -2.40 5.22 1.83
CA LYS A 58 -1.46 6.08 1.10
C LYS A 58 -0.01 5.78 1.45
N PHE A 59 0.29 5.54 2.73
CA PHE A 59 1.64 5.19 3.16
C PHE A 59 2.11 3.86 2.56
N ASP A 60 1.25 2.84 2.51
CA ASP A 60 1.55 1.57 1.85
C ASP A 60 1.80 1.79 0.35
N ASP A 61 0.91 2.50 -0.34
CA ASP A 61 1.07 2.84 -1.76
C ASP A 61 2.38 3.58 -2.05
N ASP A 62 2.75 4.54 -1.20
CA ASP A 62 4.02 5.27 -1.33
C ASP A 62 5.24 4.36 -1.09
N CYS A 63 5.16 3.40 -0.17
CA CYS A 63 6.23 2.41 0.03
C CYS A 63 6.48 1.60 -1.26
N PHE A 64 5.43 1.13 -1.92
CA PHE A 64 5.56 0.39 -3.19
C PHE A 64 5.98 1.29 -4.35
N LYS A 65 5.48 2.53 -4.40
CA LYS A 65 5.86 3.54 -5.40
C LYS A 65 7.35 3.90 -5.32
N TYR A 66 7.90 4.06 -4.12
CA TYR A 66 9.30 4.43 -3.92
C TYR A 66 10.27 3.25 -4.00
N PHE A 67 9.77 2.02 -4.10
CA PHE A 67 10.60 0.86 -4.31
C PHE A 67 11.20 0.85 -5.72
N SER A 68 12.49 1.21 -5.83
CA SER A 68 13.24 1.19 -7.08
C SER A 68 13.37 -0.23 -7.64
N LYS A 69 13.42 -0.40 -8.97
CA LYS A 69 13.72 -1.67 -9.66
C LYS A 69 15.19 -1.80 -10.07
N GLU A 70 16.04 -0.84 -9.69
CA GLU A 70 17.46 -0.83 -10.00
C GLU A 70 18.21 -1.99 -9.33
N ARG A 71 19.38 -2.35 -9.88
CA ARG A 71 20.25 -3.43 -9.38
C ARG A 71 21.11 -3.00 -8.18
N THR A 72 20.51 -2.34 -7.20
CA THR A 72 21.11 -2.08 -5.89
C THR A 72 20.73 -3.17 -4.89
N ASP A 73 21.37 -3.18 -3.72
CA ASP A 73 21.06 -4.14 -2.66
C ASP A 73 19.56 -4.12 -2.32
N PHE A 74 18.97 -5.30 -2.15
CA PHE A 74 17.54 -5.44 -1.92
C PHE A 74 17.11 -4.81 -0.58
N GLY A 75 17.93 -4.98 0.46
CA GLY A 75 17.71 -4.36 1.76
C GLY A 75 17.77 -2.85 1.68
N GLU A 76 18.78 -2.29 1.00
CA GLU A 76 18.90 -0.85 0.79
C GLU A 76 17.69 -0.26 0.04
N ARG A 77 17.14 -0.99 -0.93
CA ARG A 77 15.93 -0.57 -1.66
C ARG A 77 14.70 -0.50 -0.75
N ILE A 78 14.53 -1.47 0.15
CA ILE A 78 13.45 -1.48 1.14
C ILE A 78 13.61 -0.28 2.09
N GLU A 79 14.79 -0.12 2.66
CA GLU A 79 15.10 0.95 3.62
C GLU A 79 14.84 2.33 3.00
N ARG A 80 15.30 2.54 1.77
CA ARG A 80 15.08 3.79 1.04
C ARG A 80 13.60 4.03 0.75
N ALA A 81 12.87 3.01 0.30
CA ALA A 81 11.45 3.14 -0.05
C ALA A 81 10.62 3.57 1.16
N VAL A 82 10.78 2.88 2.30
CA VAL A 82 10.07 3.19 3.54
C VAL A 82 10.50 4.55 4.09
N THR A 83 11.79 4.90 4.03
CA THR A 83 12.28 6.21 4.48
C THR A 83 11.65 7.36 3.68
N LEU A 84 11.50 7.20 2.36
CA LEU A 84 10.84 8.21 1.53
C LEU A 84 9.34 8.29 1.81
N ALA A 85 8.67 7.14 1.92
CA ALA A 85 7.25 7.09 2.24
C ALA A 85 6.95 7.71 3.62
N ALA A 86 7.80 7.47 4.63
CA ALA A 86 7.64 8.04 5.97
C ALA A 86 7.78 9.57 5.99
N LYS A 87 8.61 10.15 5.11
CA LYS A 87 8.72 11.62 4.97
C LYS A 87 7.44 12.24 4.45
N ASP A 88 6.77 11.57 3.51
CA ASP A 88 5.53 12.05 2.90
C ASP A 88 4.28 11.70 3.72
N ASN A 89 4.42 10.79 4.69
CA ASN A 89 3.34 10.31 5.57
C ASN A 89 3.83 10.28 7.04
N PRO A 90 4.03 11.45 7.68
CA PRO A 90 4.46 11.53 9.06
C PRO A 90 3.32 11.20 10.03
N GLY A 91 3.67 10.85 11.27
CA GLY A 91 2.69 10.68 12.37
C GLY A 91 2.41 9.23 12.76
N PHE A 92 3.01 8.26 12.07
CA PHE A 92 2.99 6.86 12.51
C PHE A 92 4.06 6.58 13.56
N LEU A 93 3.85 5.51 14.34
CA LEU A 93 4.84 5.02 15.28
C LEU A 93 6.00 4.34 14.54
N GLU A 94 7.18 4.33 15.15
CA GLU A 94 8.36 3.64 14.59
C GLU A 94 8.08 2.17 14.28
N SER A 95 7.26 1.50 15.09
CA SER A 95 6.83 0.11 14.84
C SER A 95 6.09 -0.06 13.53
N THR A 96 5.30 0.94 13.09
CA THR A 96 4.62 0.93 11.78
C THR A 96 5.63 0.98 10.65
N TYR A 97 6.65 1.83 10.74
CA TYR A 97 7.69 1.92 9.72
C TYR A 97 8.53 0.64 9.64
N GLN A 98 8.86 0.03 10.78
CA GLN A 98 9.56 -1.26 10.80
C GLN A 98 8.73 -2.38 10.19
N LEU A 99 7.42 -2.42 10.49
CA LEU A 99 6.52 -3.41 9.90
C LEU A 99 6.37 -3.23 8.38
N ALA A 100 6.35 -1.99 7.89
CA ALA A 100 6.29 -1.69 6.46
C ALA A 100 7.49 -2.27 5.70
N LYS A 101 8.69 -2.23 6.28
CA LYS A 101 9.89 -2.85 5.67
C LYS A 101 9.70 -4.35 5.46
N PHE A 102 9.10 -5.03 6.44
CA PHE A 102 8.78 -6.45 6.33
C PHE A 102 7.78 -6.70 5.20
N TYR A 103 6.69 -5.91 5.12
CA TYR A 103 5.69 -6.06 4.06
C TYR A 103 6.27 -5.81 2.66
N VAL A 104 7.01 -4.72 2.47
CA VAL A 104 7.69 -4.45 1.19
C VAL A 104 8.61 -5.59 0.82
N SER A 105 9.38 -6.13 1.78
CA SER A 105 10.27 -7.27 1.53
C SER A 105 9.54 -8.54 1.09
N TYR A 106 8.33 -8.76 1.62
CA TYR A 106 7.52 -9.94 1.30
C TYR A 106 6.91 -9.85 -0.11
N TYR A 107 6.38 -8.68 -0.48
CA TYR A 107 5.66 -8.49 -1.74
C TYR A 107 6.57 -8.15 -2.94
N MET A 108 7.78 -7.66 -2.71
CA MET A 108 8.71 -7.23 -3.78
C MET A 108 9.84 -8.22 -4.08
N LYS A 109 9.78 -9.42 -3.48
CA LYS A 109 10.75 -10.50 -3.69
C LYS A 109 10.58 -11.22 -5.03
#